data_AF-A0A1W1XY95-F1
#
_entry.id   AF-A0A1W1XY95-F1
#
_cell.length_a   1.000
_cell.length_b   1.000
_cell.length_c   1.000
_cell.angle_alpha   90.00
_cell.angle_beta   90.00
_cell.angle_gamma   90.00
#
_symmetry.space_group_name_H-M   'P 1'
#
loop_
_entity.id
_entity.type
_entity.pdbx_description
1 polymer ?
#
loop_
_entity_poly.entity_id
_entity_poly.type
_entity_poly.pdbx_seq_one_letter_code
_entity_poly.pdbx_strand_id
1 'polypeptide(L)'
;MSEAIRTCSLSRDQIVDEMNRLMRQLGWTTNGRGQKVTTALLDKWVAPAASHVIPLRLLPLFCRVVQSNLPLEAYARSFQSVEVISDEDGKILQWARSELELRKAKRRAKRLAQEVGL
;
A
#
# COMPACT_ATOMS: atom_id res chain seq x y z
N MET A 1 -3.95 -11.90 2.38
CA MET A 1 -3.90 -12.09 0.92
C MET A 1 -5.09 -12.87 0.40
N SER A 2 -5.49 -13.97 1.04
CA SER A 2 -6.63 -14.79 0.60
C SER A 2 -7.94 -13.99 0.50
N GLU A 3 -8.18 -13.06 1.43
CA GLU A 3 -9.32 -12.14 1.36
C GLU A 3 -9.26 -11.21 0.14
N ALA A 4 -8.07 -10.65 -0.14
CA ALA A 4 -7.87 -9.78 -1.31
C ALA A 4 -8.08 -10.51 -2.64
N ILE A 5 -7.79 -11.82 -2.71
CA ILE A 5 -8.14 -12.64 -3.89
C ILE A 5 -9.65 -12.88 -3.95
N ARG A 6 -10.31 -13.12 -2.81
CA ARG A 6 -11.76 -13.41 -2.77
C ARG A 6 -12.59 -12.25 -3.30
N THR A 7 -12.18 -11.01 -3.05
CA THR A 7 -12.88 -9.81 -3.54
C THR A 7 -12.43 -9.37 -4.93
N CYS A 8 -11.44 -10.04 -5.52
CA CYS A 8 -10.95 -9.72 -6.86
C CYS A 8 -11.82 -10.40 -7.92
N SER A 9 -12.07 -9.71 -9.04
CA SER A 9 -12.80 -10.26 -10.20
C SER A 9 -11.97 -11.21 -11.06
N LEU A 10 -10.65 -11.22 -10.89
CA LEU A 10 -9.73 -12.05 -11.67
C LEU A 10 -9.63 -13.46 -11.08
N SER A 11 -9.54 -14.46 -11.97
CA SER A 11 -9.15 -15.81 -11.59
C SER A 11 -7.70 -15.85 -11.08
N ARG A 12 -7.32 -16.91 -10.36
CA ARG A 12 -5.93 -17.09 -9.90
C ARG A 12 -4.93 -17.06 -11.06
N ASP A 13 -5.26 -17.72 -12.17
CA ASP A 13 -4.38 -17.73 -13.36
C ASP A 13 -4.27 -16.33 -13.97
N GLN A 14 -5.37 -15.59 -14.04
CA GLN A 14 -5.36 -14.20 -14.52
C GLN A 14 -4.53 -13.27 -13.61
N ILE A 15 -4.60 -13.46 -12.28
CA ILE A 15 -3.75 -12.74 -11.33
C ILE A 15 -2.28 -13.04 -11.62
N VAL A 16 -1.91 -14.32 -11.79
CA VAL A 16 -0.54 -14.72 -12.09
C VAL A 16 -0.06 -14.15 -13.43
N ASP A 17 -0.90 -14.18 -14.47
CA ASP A 17 -0.59 -13.63 -15.78
C ASP A 17 -0.33 -12.13 -15.71
N GLU A 18 -1.21 -11.39 -15.03
CA GLU A 18 -1.09 -9.95 -14.88
C GLU A 18 0.11 -9.57 -14.01
N MET A 19 0.39 -10.34 -12.94
CA MET A 19 1.60 -10.16 -12.15
C MET A 19 2.86 -10.33 -13.00
N ASN A 20 2.92 -11.42 -13.77
CA ASN A 20 4.06 -11.68 -14.65
C ASN A 20 4.18 -10.65 -15.77
N ARG A 21 3.07 -10.10 -16.28
CA ARG A 21 3.05 -9.02 -17.26
C ARG A 21 3.72 -7.77 -16.69
N LEU A 22 3.32 -7.35 -15.49
CA LEU A 22 3.91 -6.19 -14.81
C LEU A 22 5.38 -6.43 -14.41
N MET A 23 5.72 -7.63 -13.94
CA MET A 23 7.11 -7.97 -13.60
C MET A 23 8.03 -7.88 -14.81
N ARG A 24 7.59 -8.31 -16.00
CA ARG A 24 8.36 -8.16 -17.24
C ARG A 24 8.65 -6.69 -17.56
N GLN A 25 7.66 -5.81 -17.39
CA GLN A 25 7.83 -4.37 -17.62
C GLN A 25 8.86 -3.74 -16.68
N LEU A 26 8.97 -4.25 -15.45
CA LEU A 26 9.90 -3.77 -14.43
C LEU A 26 11.27 -4.49 -14.47
N GLY A 27 11.46 -5.48 -15.34
CA GLY A 27 12.66 -6.34 -15.33
C GLY A 27 12.79 -7.19 -14.06
N TRP A 28 11.69 -7.45 -13.37
CA TRP A 28 11.67 -8.19 -12.10
C TRP A 28 11.45 -9.68 -12.31
N THR A 29 11.98 -10.47 -11.36
CA THR A 29 11.80 -11.92 -11.29
C THR A 29 11.49 -12.32 -9.85
N THR A 30 10.99 -13.54 -9.63
CA THR A 30 10.72 -14.01 -8.27
C THR A 30 12.01 -14.19 -7.46
N ASN A 31 13.06 -14.81 -8.04
CA ASN A 31 14.34 -15.13 -7.36
C ASN A 31 15.61 -15.00 -8.24
N GLY A 32 15.67 -14.07 -9.20
CA GLY A 32 16.92 -13.70 -9.89
C GLY A 32 17.38 -14.60 -11.05
N ARG A 33 16.68 -15.70 -11.36
CA ARG A 33 17.02 -16.60 -12.49
C ARG A 33 15.95 -16.67 -13.60
N GLY A 34 15.25 -15.57 -13.89
CA GLY A 34 14.17 -15.58 -14.89
C GLY A 34 12.90 -16.33 -14.43
N GLN A 35 12.81 -16.68 -13.14
CA GLN A 35 11.64 -17.36 -12.57
C GLN A 35 10.43 -16.42 -12.57
N LYS A 36 9.31 -16.95 -13.06
CA LYS A 36 7.98 -16.33 -13.10
C LYS A 36 7.15 -16.76 -11.89
N VAL A 37 6.12 -15.98 -11.59
CA VAL A 37 5.06 -16.43 -10.67
C VAL A 37 4.27 -17.54 -11.36
N THR A 38 3.95 -18.60 -10.62
CA THR A 38 3.07 -19.68 -11.08
C THR A 38 1.85 -19.74 -10.17
N THR A 39 0.75 -20.34 -10.64
CA THR A 39 -0.46 -20.54 -9.84
C THR A 39 -0.16 -21.33 -8.57
N ALA A 40 0.64 -22.38 -8.67
CA ALA A 40 1.10 -23.15 -7.51
C ALA A 40 1.90 -22.31 -6.50
N LEU A 41 2.69 -21.34 -6.97
CA LEU A 41 3.41 -20.43 -6.07
C LEU A 41 2.47 -19.42 -5.42
N LEU A 42 1.50 -18.89 -6.17
CA LEU A 42 0.46 -18.02 -5.63
C LEU A 42 -0.36 -18.75 -4.55
N ASP A 43 -0.76 -20.01 -4.81
CA ASP A 43 -1.51 -20.82 -3.84
C ASP A 43 -0.73 -21.05 -2.56
N LYS A 44 0.58 -21.28 -2.66
CA LYS A 44 1.47 -21.36 -1.49
C LYS A 44 1.49 -20.07 -0.69
N TRP A 45 1.51 -18.91 -1.36
CA TRP A 45 1.51 -17.61 -0.69
C TRP A 45 0.21 -17.32 0.07
N VAL A 46 -0.93 -17.79 -0.43
CA VAL A 46 -2.25 -17.53 0.19
C VAL A 46 -2.74 -18.63 1.13
N ALA A 47 -1.95 -19.68 1.32
CA ALA A 47 -2.28 -20.75 2.26
C ALA A 47 -2.34 -20.22 3.71
N PRO A 48 -3.28 -20.67 4.55
CA PRO A 48 -3.44 -20.17 5.93
C PRO A 48 -2.21 -20.36 6.83
N ALA A 49 -1.45 -21.44 6.60
CA ALA A 49 -0.20 -21.77 7.29
C ALA A 49 0.99 -21.68 6.33
N ALA A 50 1.01 -20.66 5.47
CA ALA A 50 2.05 -20.50 4.46
C ALA A 50 3.44 -20.38 5.10
N SER A 51 4.26 -21.42 4.94
CA SER A 51 5.71 -21.35 5.15
C SER A 51 6.41 -20.50 4.08
N HIS A 52 5.76 -20.33 2.93
CA HIS A 52 6.24 -19.53 1.81
C HIS A 52 5.58 -18.16 1.81
N VAL A 53 6.34 -17.14 2.19
CA VAL A 53 5.87 -15.75 2.17
C VAL A 53 6.18 -15.13 0.80
N ILE A 54 5.25 -14.32 0.28
CA ILE A 54 5.53 -13.51 -0.91
C ILE A 54 6.71 -12.56 -0.64
N PRO A 55 7.71 -12.48 -1.53
CA PRO A 55 8.79 -11.51 -1.38
C PRO A 55 8.23 -10.09 -1.29
N LEU A 56 8.72 -9.28 -0.34
CA LEU A 56 8.19 -7.93 -0.09
C LEU A 56 8.17 -7.05 -1.35
N ARG A 57 9.17 -7.19 -2.22
CA ARG A 57 9.21 -6.47 -3.52
C ARG A 57 8.04 -6.78 -4.45
N LEU A 58 7.43 -7.97 -4.34
CA LEU A 58 6.31 -8.40 -5.17
C LEU A 58 4.95 -8.08 -4.52
N LEU A 59 4.93 -7.78 -3.22
CA LEU A 59 3.69 -7.50 -2.49
C LEU A 59 2.93 -6.29 -3.04
N PRO A 60 3.56 -5.13 -3.34
CA PRO A 60 2.85 -3.99 -3.96
C PRO A 60 2.28 -4.34 -5.34
N LEU A 61 2.98 -5.18 -6.09
CA LEU A 61 2.54 -5.61 -7.42
C LEU A 61 1.31 -6.53 -7.30
N PHE A 62 1.33 -7.46 -6.36
CA PHE A 62 0.14 -8.27 -6.02
C PHE A 62 -1.03 -7.36 -5.65
N CYS A 63 -0.86 -6.42 -4.70
CA CYS A 63 -1.89 -5.46 -4.29
C CYS A 63 -2.47 -4.67 -5.46
N ARG A 64 -1.62 -4.22 -6.39
CA ARG A 64 -2.03 -3.53 -7.61
C ARG A 64 -2.88 -4.42 -8.52
N VAL A 65 -2.50 -5.67 -8.72
CA VAL A 65 -3.25 -6.60 -9.59
C VAL A 65 -4.62 -6.91 -9.02
N VAL A 66 -4.71 -7.19 -7.71
CA VAL A 66 -5.99 -7.50 -7.06
C VAL A 66 -6.79 -6.25 -6.67
N GLN A 67 -6.26 -5.06 -6.96
CA GLN A 67 -6.86 -3.76 -6.61
C GLN A 67 -7.23 -3.67 -5.11
N SER A 68 -6.32 -4.14 -4.24
CA SER A 68 -6.56 -4.16 -2.80
C SER A 68 -5.28 -3.96 -2.01
N ASN A 69 -5.31 -3.00 -1.08
CA ASN A 69 -4.22 -2.71 -0.16
C ASN A 69 -4.22 -3.59 1.10
N LEU A 70 -5.24 -4.43 1.30
CA LEU A 70 -5.36 -5.29 2.49
C LEU A 70 -4.07 -6.06 2.85
N PRO A 71 -3.31 -6.66 1.90
CA PRO A 71 -2.05 -7.30 2.22
C PRO A 71 -0.96 -6.33 2.72
N LEU A 72 -0.88 -5.13 2.15
CA LEU A 72 0.05 -4.08 2.59
C LEU A 72 -0.36 -3.51 3.95
N GLU A 73 -1.65 -3.31 4.19
CA GLU A 73 -2.18 -2.89 5.49
C GLU A 73 -1.84 -3.90 6.58
N ALA A 74 -2.00 -5.21 6.30
CA ALA A 74 -1.61 -6.25 7.22
C ALA A 74 -0.11 -6.20 7.57
N TYR A 75 0.73 -5.88 6.59
CA TYR A 75 2.17 -5.68 6.81
C TYR A 75 2.45 -4.40 7.62
N ALA A 76 1.74 -3.30 7.33
CA ALA A 76 1.89 -2.03 8.01
C ALA A 76 1.56 -2.10 9.50
N ARG A 77 0.61 -2.96 9.89
CA ARG A 77 0.24 -3.21 11.30
C ARG A 77 1.38 -3.76 12.17
N SER A 78 2.46 -4.26 11.56
CA SER A 78 3.67 -4.65 12.31
C SER A 78 4.51 -3.46 12.77
N PHE A 79 4.29 -2.26 12.23
CA PHE A 79 4.96 -1.03 12.65
C PHE A 79 4.10 -0.25 13.65
N GLN A 80 4.76 0.48 14.54
CA GLN A 80 4.06 1.35 15.48
C GLN A 80 3.55 2.60 14.77
N SER A 81 2.25 2.88 14.88
CA SER A 81 1.62 4.12 14.39
C SER A 81 1.78 4.38 12.88
N VAL A 82 1.77 3.33 12.07
CA VAL A 82 1.79 3.41 10.60
C VAL A 82 0.47 2.91 10.03
N GLU A 83 -0.03 3.60 9.01
CA GLU A 83 -1.22 3.25 8.26
C GLU A 83 -0.95 3.36 6.76
N VAL A 84 -1.55 2.45 5.97
CA VAL A 84 -1.56 2.55 4.52
C VAL A 84 -2.78 3.36 4.13
N ILE A 85 -2.56 4.49 3.45
CA ILE A 85 -3.63 5.37 2.99
C ILE A 85 -3.64 5.46 1.46
N SER A 86 -4.80 5.75 0.89
CA SER A 86 -4.93 6.01 -0.54
C SER A 86 -4.28 7.36 -0.92
N ASP A 87 -4.07 7.59 -2.22
CA ASP A 87 -3.63 8.92 -2.70
C ASP A 87 -4.67 10.02 -2.40
N GLU A 88 -5.95 9.66 -2.45
CA GLU A 88 -7.06 10.56 -2.11
C GLU A 88 -7.01 10.98 -0.63
N ASP A 89 -6.92 10.00 0.28
CA ASP A 89 -6.77 10.26 1.71
C ASP A 89 -5.45 11.00 2.01
N GLY A 90 -4.39 10.71 1.25
CA GLY A 90 -3.12 11.41 1.32
C GLY A 90 -3.24 12.90 1.04
N LYS A 91 -4.03 13.29 0.02
CA LYS A 91 -4.33 14.70 -0.28
C LYS A 91 -5.13 15.36 0.83
N ILE A 92 -6.12 14.67 1.39
CA ILE A 92 -6.90 15.17 2.53
C ILE A 92 -5.99 15.40 3.74
N LEU A 93 -5.08 14.46 4.03
CA LEU A 93 -4.12 14.59 5.12
C LEU A 93 -3.17 15.78 4.93
N GLN A 94 -2.66 15.98 3.71
CA GLN A 94 -1.80 17.14 3.39
C GLN A 94 -2.55 18.46 3.57
N TRP A 95 -3.80 18.53 3.10
CA TRP A 95 -4.66 19.68 3.32
C TRP A 95 -4.90 19.92 4.82
N ALA A 96 -5.23 18.89 5.58
CA ALA A 96 -5.51 18.99 7.02
C ALA A 96 -4.28 19.50 7.80
N ARG A 97 -3.07 19.04 7.44
CA ARG A 97 -1.81 19.57 8.00
C ARG A 97 -1.63 21.05 7.70
N SER A 98 -1.93 21.48 6.48
CA SER A 98 -1.83 22.88 6.07
C SER A 98 -2.83 23.77 6.84
N GLU A 99 -4.06 23.29 7.03
CA GLU A 99 -5.09 23.98 7.81
C GLU A 99 -4.71 24.12 9.29
N LEU A 100 -4.08 23.09 9.88
CA LEU A 100 -3.57 23.15 11.25
C LEU A 100 -2.49 24.23 11.40
N GLU A 101 -1.57 24.34 10.45
CA GLU A 101 -0.54 25.38 10.46
C GLU A 101 -1.13 26.79 10.27
N LEU A 102 -2.11 26.94 9.38
CA LEU A 102 -2.84 28.21 9.22
C LEU A 102 -3.49 28.65 10.54
N ARG A 103 -4.15 27.71 11.25
CA ARG A 103 -4.77 28.00 12.55
C ARG A 103 -3.75 28.40 13.60
N LYS A 104 -2.58 27.72 13.65
CA LYS A 104 -1.49 28.10 14.55
C LYS A 104 -0.96 29.50 14.24
N ALA A 105 -0.77 29.81 12.96
CA ALA A 105 -0.30 31.13 12.51
C ALA A 105 -1.31 32.23 12.88
N LYS A 106 -2.61 32.01 12.63
CA LYS A 106 -3.68 32.96 13.03
C LYS A 106 -3.70 33.20 14.55
N ARG A 107 -3.55 32.15 15.36
CA ARG A 107 -3.46 32.30 16.84
C ARG A 107 -2.24 33.11 17.25
N ARG A 108 -1.09 32.87 16.61
CA ARG A 108 0.15 33.63 16.86
C ARG A 108 -0.01 35.10 16.47
N ALA A 109 -0.56 35.37 15.28
CA ALA A 109 -0.81 36.73 14.80
C ALA A 109 -1.76 37.49 15.74
N LYS A 110 -2.83 36.85 16.22
CA LYS A 110 -3.76 37.45 17.19
C LYS A 110 -3.06 37.80 18.51
N ARG A 111 -2.21 36.91 19.03
CA ARG A 111 -1.43 37.18 20.25
C ARG A 111 -0.49 38.37 20.06
N LEU A 112 0.24 38.41 18.95
CA LEU A 112 1.15 39.51 18.62
C LEU A 112 0.41 40.85 18.45
N ALA A 113 -0.75 40.86 17.80
CA ALA A 113 -1.59 42.06 17.67
C ALA A 113 -1.95 42.66 19.04
N GLN A 114 -2.38 41.80 19.97
CA GLN A 114 -2.68 42.21 21.35
C GLN A 114 -1.45 42.78 22.09
N GLU A 115 -0.27 42.20 21.88
CA GLU A 115 0.98 42.68 22.48
C GLU A 115 1.38 44.09 21.98
N VAL A 116 1.02 44.44 20.74
CA VAL A 116 1.31 45.76 20.14
C VAL A 116 0.11 46.74 20.19
N GLY A 117 -1.00 46.36 20.82
CA GLY A 117 -2.17 47.21 20.99
C GLY A 117 -3.07 47.35 19.74
N LEU A 118 -3.07 46.35 18.85
CA LEU A 118 -3.97 46.23 17.69
C LEU A 118 -5.13 45.25 17.93
#